data_AF-A0A2N2P2F1-F1
#
_entry.id   AF-A0A2N2P2F1-F1
#
_cell.length_a   1.000
_cell.length_b   1.000
_cell.length_c   1.000
_cell.angle_alpha   90.00
_cell.angle_beta   90.00
_cell.angle_gamma   90.00
#
_symmetry.space_group_name_H-M   'P 1'
#
loop_
_entity.id
_entity.type
_entity.pdbx_description
1 polymer ?
#
loop_
_entity_poly.entity_id
_entity_poly.type
_entity_poly.pdbx_seq_one_letter_code
_entity_poly.pdbx_strand_id
1 'polypeptide(L)'
;MMKKIVVLVVFLVIFLVMVVMGNPNSVDAGRPVVPTPGGSTSDQMNALSAALSQVSSPDMQKSLQEKINGLEYQEAVRASGIANPAPKAKSYCEGAPQAKESDLLENTRIQGILDASQGPFSSQMLRASNQWQGIFNAYWFHVYAGSSGEETNNGAVIIWIEDLNQLQFIPDPNPDGALTITAEHGTRLELTTANGYTRYFDIPAQQFVSDIATQLQAIDLPPIPTPLFDPCVQ
;
A
#
# COMPACT_ATOMS: atom_id res chain seq x y z
N MET A 1 3.56 48.60 -19.24
CA MET A 1 3.77 47.20 -19.69
C MET A 1 3.07 46.17 -18.79
N MET A 2 3.12 46.31 -17.46
CA MET A 2 2.49 45.37 -16.50
C MET A 2 0.98 45.10 -16.69
N LYS A 3 0.15 46.11 -17.03
CA LYS A 3 -1.30 45.91 -17.22
C LYS A 3 -1.68 44.91 -18.32
N LYS A 4 -0.85 44.77 -19.36
CA LYS A 4 -1.13 43.82 -20.47
C LYS A 4 -0.83 42.37 -20.09
N ILE A 5 0.12 42.15 -19.17
CA ILE A 5 0.50 40.81 -18.70
C ILE A 5 -0.57 40.25 -17.76
N VAL A 6 -1.13 41.08 -16.87
CA VAL A 6 -2.17 40.64 -15.93
C VAL A 6 -3.46 40.21 -16.64
N VAL A 7 -3.85 40.93 -17.69
CA VAL A 7 -5.07 40.59 -18.48
C VAL A 7 -4.90 39.26 -19.22
N LEU A 8 -3.70 38.97 -19.73
CA LEU A 8 -3.43 37.72 -20.46
C LEU A 8 -3.47 36.50 -19.53
N VAL A 9 -2.94 36.64 -18.30
CA VAL A 9 -2.94 35.54 -17.31
C VAL A 9 -4.36 35.22 -16.85
N VAL A 10 -5.20 36.22 -16.62
CA VAL A 10 -6.61 36.01 -16.20
C VAL A 10 -7.41 35.29 -17.29
N PHE A 11 -7.22 35.66 -18.56
CA PHE A 11 -7.89 34.97 -19.67
C PHE A 11 -7.47 33.51 -19.80
N LEU A 12 -6.19 33.22 -19.58
CA LEU A 12 -5.66 31.86 -19.69
C LEU A 12 -6.19 30.95 -18.57
N VAL A 13 -6.35 31.48 -17.35
CA VAL A 13 -6.95 30.75 -16.23
C VAL A 13 -8.43 30.47 -16.48
N ILE A 14 -9.20 31.46 -16.97
CA ILE A 14 -10.63 31.27 -17.27
C ILE A 14 -10.82 30.24 -18.39
N PHE A 15 -9.99 30.28 -19.43
CA PHE A 15 -10.03 29.30 -20.51
C PHE A 15 -9.72 27.89 -20.00
N LEU A 16 -8.74 27.74 -19.11
CA LEU A 16 -8.39 26.45 -18.51
C LEU A 16 -9.54 25.88 -17.66
N VAL A 17 -10.23 26.73 -16.90
CA VAL A 17 -11.39 26.32 -16.08
C VAL A 17 -12.56 25.87 -16.95
N MET A 18 -12.82 26.54 -18.08
CA MET A 18 -13.88 26.10 -19.01
C MET A 18 -13.58 24.75 -19.68
N VAL A 19 -12.31 24.45 -19.99
CA VAL A 19 -11.93 23.15 -20.57
C VAL A 19 -12.13 22.00 -19.57
N VAL A 20 -11.92 22.23 -18.27
CA VAL A 20 -12.09 21.21 -17.23
C VAL A 20 -13.55 20.92 -16.91
N MET A 21 -14.45 21.92 -17.02
CA MET A 21 -15.87 21.75 -16.70
C MET A 21 -16.74 21.26 -17.87
N GLY A 22 -16.16 21.10 -19.07
CA GLY A 22 -16.90 20.79 -20.30
C GLY A 22 -17.15 19.32 -20.61
N ASN A 23 -16.68 18.36 -19.82
CA ASN A 23 -16.88 16.92 -20.07
C ASN A 23 -17.82 16.27 -19.04
N PRO A 24 -19.15 16.36 -19.22
CA PRO A 24 -20.08 15.50 -18.50
C PRO A 24 -20.02 14.10 -19.10
N ASN A 25 -19.06 13.28 -18.65
CA ASN A 25 -19.08 11.85 -18.91
C ASN A 25 -20.16 11.20 -18.04
N SER A 26 -21.42 11.35 -18.43
CA SER A 26 -22.53 10.54 -17.92
C SER A 26 -22.39 9.13 -18.49
N VAL A 27 -22.00 8.18 -17.65
CA VAL A 27 -21.93 6.76 -17.96
C VAL A 27 -23.35 6.19 -18.03
N ASP A 28 -23.82 5.95 -19.25
CA ASP A 28 -25.10 5.32 -19.57
C ASP A 28 -24.92 3.81 -19.74
N ALA A 29 -25.61 3.02 -18.91
CA ALA A 29 -25.44 1.57 -18.80
C ALA A 29 -26.15 0.76 -19.91
N GLY A 30 -26.78 1.42 -20.89
CA GLY A 30 -27.61 0.78 -21.92
C GLY A 30 -26.98 0.63 -23.31
N ARG A 31 -25.75 1.09 -23.55
CA ARG A 31 -25.16 1.04 -24.90
C ARG A 31 -24.54 -0.33 -25.20
N PRO A 32 -24.78 -0.91 -26.40
CA PRO A 32 -23.99 -2.04 -26.87
C PRO A 32 -22.52 -1.61 -26.87
N VAL A 33 -21.65 -2.46 -26.34
CA VAL A 33 -20.20 -2.25 -26.33
C VAL A 33 -19.76 -2.06 -27.79
N VAL A 34 -19.57 -0.81 -28.19
CA VAL A 34 -18.86 -0.50 -29.42
C VAL A 34 -17.41 -0.88 -29.11
N PRO A 35 -16.80 -1.85 -29.82
CA PRO A 35 -15.41 -2.20 -29.58
C PRO A 35 -14.58 -0.93 -29.71
N THR A 36 -13.88 -0.56 -28.64
CA THR A 36 -12.88 0.50 -28.66
C THR A 36 -11.97 0.23 -29.87
N PRO A 37 -11.75 1.20 -30.77
CA PRO A 37 -10.86 1.00 -31.91
C PRO A 37 -9.51 0.48 -31.41
N GLY A 38 -9.18 -0.76 -31.78
CA GLY A 38 -8.02 -1.51 -31.33
C GLY A 38 -6.70 -0.99 -31.91
N GLY A 39 -6.35 0.26 -31.64
CA GLY A 39 -4.99 0.76 -31.84
C GLY A 39 -4.16 0.52 -30.60
N SER A 40 -3.66 -0.71 -30.36
CA SER A 40 -2.59 -0.87 -29.36
C SER A 40 -1.75 -2.17 -29.40
N THR A 41 -2.18 -3.29 -29.99
CA THR A 41 -1.36 -4.53 -30.00
C THR A 41 -0.73 -4.81 -31.37
N SER A 42 -1.50 -4.69 -32.46
CA SER A 42 -0.97 -4.83 -33.83
C SER A 42 0.13 -3.81 -34.14
N ASP A 43 -0.04 -2.54 -33.76
CA ASP A 43 0.98 -1.49 -33.94
C ASP A 43 2.25 -1.78 -33.14
N GLN A 44 2.12 -2.34 -31.93
CA GLN A 44 3.25 -2.74 -31.11
C GLN A 44 4.00 -3.93 -31.72
N MET A 45 3.30 -4.92 -32.27
CA MET A 45 3.92 -6.04 -32.98
C MET A 45 4.67 -5.56 -34.23
N ASN A 46 4.07 -4.66 -35.01
CA ASN A 46 4.71 -4.08 -36.19
C ASN A 46 5.98 -3.29 -35.83
N ALA A 47 5.94 -2.49 -34.75
CA ALA A 47 7.10 -1.75 -34.27
C ALA A 47 8.22 -2.66 -33.74
N LEU A 48 7.88 -3.73 -33.00
CA LEU A 48 8.85 -4.71 -32.50
C LEU A 48 9.48 -5.53 -33.63
N SER A 49 8.68 -5.88 -34.65
CA SER A 49 9.16 -6.59 -35.83
C SER A 49 10.12 -5.72 -36.66
N ALA A 50 9.82 -4.43 -36.80
CA ALA A 50 10.73 -3.46 -37.40
C ALA A 50 12.03 -3.31 -36.60
N ALA A 51 11.96 -3.22 -35.27
CA ALA A 51 13.13 -3.16 -34.40
C ALA A 51 14.00 -4.43 -34.48
N LEU A 52 13.39 -5.62 -34.59
CA LEU A 52 14.10 -6.89 -34.76
C LEU A 52 15.04 -6.86 -35.98
N SER A 53 14.59 -6.27 -37.09
CA SER A 53 15.38 -6.14 -38.33
C SER A 53 16.58 -5.19 -38.23
N GLN A 54 16.60 -4.30 -37.23
CA GLN A 54 17.64 -3.28 -37.05
C GLN A 54 18.70 -3.68 -36.03
N VAL A 55 18.47 -4.76 -35.28
CA VAL A 55 19.31 -5.17 -34.15
C VAL A 55 20.18 -6.36 -34.55
N SER A 56 21.50 -6.22 -34.39
CA SER A 56 22.49 -7.26 -34.75
C SER A 56 22.94 -8.13 -33.58
N SER A 57 22.64 -7.75 -32.34
CA SER A 57 23.03 -8.52 -31.15
C SER A 57 22.10 -9.73 -30.95
N PRO A 58 22.64 -10.96 -30.81
CA PRO A 58 21.83 -12.17 -30.60
C PRO A 58 20.93 -12.10 -29.37
N ASP A 59 21.41 -11.53 -28.26
CA ASP A 59 20.64 -11.45 -27.01
C ASP A 59 19.45 -10.50 -27.13
N MET A 60 19.63 -9.38 -27.83
CA MET A 60 18.55 -8.42 -28.06
C MET A 60 17.51 -8.96 -29.05
N GLN A 61 17.96 -9.69 -30.09
CA GLN A 61 17.05 -10.39 -31.01
C GLN A 61 16.18 -11.41 -30.25
N LYS A 62 16.79 -12.19 -29.35
CA LYS A 62 16.07 -13.15 -28.51
C LYS A 62 15.02 -12.47 -27.63
N SER A 63 15.39 -11.41 -26.91
CA SER A 63 14.46 -10.68 -26.04
C SER A 63 13.29 -10.04 -26.82
N LEU A 64 13.55 -9.49 -28.00
CA LEU A 64 12.51 -8.94 -28.87
C LEU A 64 11.58 -10.05 -29.40
N GLN A 65 12.11 -11.19 -29.80
CA GLN A 65 11.33 -12.33 -30.26
C GLN A 65 10.42 -12.89 -29.15
N GLU A 66 10.94 -13.04 -27.94
CA GLU A 66 10.13 -13.47 -26.78
C GLU A 66 8.98 -12.50 -26.51
N LYS A 67 9.21 -11.19 -26.66
CA LYS A 67 8.17 -10.17 -26.51
C LYS A 67 7.10 -10.27 -27.60
N ILE A 68 7.50 -10.50 -28.86
CA ILE A 68 6.56 -10.72 -29.98
C ILE A 68 5.71 -11.96 -29.70
N ASN A 69 6.33 -13.09 -29.36
CA ASN A 69 5.62 -14.34 -29.05
C ASN A 69 4.63 -14.16 -27.88
N GLY A 70 5.00 -13.39 -26.86
CA GLY A 70 4.12 -13.07 -25.73
C GLY A 70 2.89 -12.26 -26.14
N LEU A 71 3.04 -11.30 -27.07
CA LEU A 71 1.93 -10.52 -27.61
C LEU A 71 1.02 -11.38 -28.50
N GLU A 72 1.59 -12.23 -29.36
CA GLU A 72 0.83 -13.17 -30.19
C GLU A 72 0.00 -14.13 -29.32
N TYR A 73 0.60 -14.68 -28.26
CA TYR A 73 -0.12 -15.52 -27.30
C TYR A 73 -1.27 -14.75 -26.65
N GLN A 74 -1.05 -13.49 -26.25
CA GLN A 74 -2.09 -12.66 -25.66
C GLN A 74 -3.25 -12.42 -26.64
N GLU A 75 -2.97 -12.16 -27.92
CA GLU A 75 -3.99 -12.01 -28.95
C GLU A 75 -4.77 -13.31 -29.18
N ALA A 76 -4.09 -14.46 -29.22
CA ALA A 76 -4.74 -15.76 -29.32
C ALA A 76 -5.67 -16.04 -28.14
N VAL A 77 -5.25 -15.72 -26.91
CA VAL A 77 -6.10 -15.84 -25.71
C VAL A 77 -7.31 -14.92 -25.79
N ARG A 78 -7.15 -13.66 -26.21
CA ARG A 78 -8.27 -12.73 -26.40
C ARG A 78 -9.24 -13.22 -27.47
N ALA A 79 -8.73 -13.63 -28.64
CA ALA A 79 -9.53 -14.14 -29.74
C ALA A 79 -10.30 -15.40 -29.33
N SER A 80 -9.66 -16.30 -28.59
CA SER A 80 -10.31 -17.49 -28.02
C SER A 80 -11.41 -17.13 -27.02
N GLY A 81 -11.18 -16.14 -26.15
CA GLY A 81 -12.19 -15.66 -25.20
C GLY A 81 -13.39 -14.98 -25.86
N ILE A 82 -13.20 -14.34 -27.02
CA ILE A 82 -14.30 -13.77 -27.82
C ILE A 82 -15.06 -14.89 -28.56
N ALA A 83 -14.35 -15.85 -29.14
CA ALA A 83 -14.95 -16.97 -29.86
C ALA A 83 -15.71 -17.93 -28.94
N ASN A 84 -15.21 -18.12 -27.72
CA ASN A 84 -15.76 -19.01 -26.71
C ASN A 84 -16.00 -18.24 -25.40
N PRO A 85 -17.01 -17.34 -25.36
CA PRO A 85 -17.31 -16.60 -24.16
C PRO A 85 -17.72 -17.57 -23.06
N ALA A 86 -17.17 -17.37 -21.86
CA ALA A 86 -17.61 -18.13 -20.70
C ALA A 86 -19.13 -17.93 -20.50
N PRO A 87 -19.87 -18.99 -20.15
CA PRO A 87 -21.28 -18.86 -19.84
C PRO A 87 -21.46 -17.85 -18.70
N LYS A 88 -22.44 -16.94 -18.86
CA LYS A 88 -22.80 -16.01 -17.79
C LYS A 88 -23.22 -16.82 -16.57
N ALA A 89 -22.67 -16.49 -15.41
CA ALA A 89 -23.13 -17.04 -14.15
C ALA A 89 -24.64 -16.81 -14.00
N LYS A 90 -25.39 -17.82 -13.54
CA LYS A 90 -26.86 -17.71 -13.41
C LYS A 90 -27.25 -16.86 -12.21
N SER A 91 -26.33 -16.72 -11.25
CA SER A 91 -26.45 -15.83 -10.11
C SER A 91 -25.15 -15.07 -9.87
N TYR A 92 -25.26 -13.95 -9.15
CA TYR A 92 -24.12 -13.14 -8.73
C TYR A 92 -23.07 -13.99 -7.96
N CYS A 93 -23.54 -14.97 -7.19
CA CYS A 93 -22.69 -15.82 -6.35
C CYS A 93 -22.03 -16.99 -7.09
N GLU A 94 -22.60 -17.46 -8.20
CA GLU A 94 -22.00 -18.53 -9.02
C GLU A 94 -20.75 -18.09 -9.77
N GLY A 95 -20.63 -16.79 -10.07
CA GLY A 95 -19.48 -16.20 -10.74
C GLY A 95 -18.49 -15.53 -9.80
N ALA A 96 -18.82 -15.43 -8.51
CA ALA A 96 -17.91 -14.91 -7.52
C ALA A 96 -16.70 -15.85 -7.43
N PRO A 97 -15.45 -15.33 -7.40
CA PRO A 97 -14.31 -16.16 -7.06
C PRO A 97 -14.60 -16.76 -5.70
N GLN A 98 -14.76 -18.08 -5.64
CA GLN A 98 -14.88 -18.76 -4.36
C GLN A 98 -13.58 -18.48 -3.63
N ALA A 99 -13.68 -17.84 -2.46
CA ALA A 99 -12.55 -17.69 -1.55
C ALA A 99 -11.97 -19.10 -1.40
N LYS A 100 -10.73 -19.29 -1.84
CA LYS A 100 -10.13 -20.61 -1.72
C LYS A 100 -10.05 -20.89 -0.22
N GLU A 101 -10.29 -22.12 0.18
CA GLU A 101 -10.11 -22.54 1.58
C GLU A 101 -8.65 -22.29 2.04
N SER A 102 -7.71 -22.14 1.10
CA SER A 102 -6.34 -21.64 1.35
C SER A 102 -6.23 -20.15 1.71
N ASP A 103 -7.23 -19.34 1.38
CA ASP A 103 -7.36 -17.95 1.85
C ASP A 103 -7.98 -17.89 3.26
N LEU A 104 -8.60 -18.99 3.72
CA LEU A 104 -9.10 -19.20 5.08
C LEU A 104 -8.11 -19.93 5.99
N LEU A 105 -6.97 -20.36 5.46
CA LEU A 105 -5.80 -20.63 6.30
C LEU A 105 -5.40 -19.29 6.88
N GLU A 106 -5.97 -19.01 8.05
CA GLU A 106 -5.52 -18.03 9.02
C GLU A 106 -4.00 -18.08 9.00
N ASN A 107 -3.39 -17.14 8.27
CA ASN A 107 -1.98 -16.91 8.36
C ASN A 107 -1.81 -16.39 9.78
N THR A 108 -1.62 -17.30 10.73
CA THR A 108 -1.64 -17.02 12.16
C THR A 108 -0.58 -15.97 12.38
N ARG A 109 -1.02 -14.72 12.46
CA ARG A 109 -0.13 -13.58 12.55
C ARG A 109 0.63 -13.76 13.86
N ILE A 110 1.95 -13.85 13.77
CA ILE A 110 2.80 -14.08 14.93
C ILE A 110 2.61 -12.87 15.86
N GLN A 111 2.42 -13.08 17.16
CA GLN A 111 2.33 -11.98 18.14
C GLN A 111 3.61 -11.91 18.98
N GLY A 112 3.89 -10.74 19.51
CA GLY A 112 5.02 -10.48 20.40
C GLY A 112 6.17 -9.76 19.71
N ILE A 113 7.35 -9.86 20.32
CA ILE A 113 8.57 -9.18 19.89
C ILE A 113 9.23 -10.02 18.80
N LEU A 114 9.54 -9.38 17.67
CA LEU A 114 10.15 -9.97 16.49
C LEU A 114 11.43 -9.20 16.14
N ASP A 115 12.43 -9.91 15.65
CA ASP A 115 13.64 -9.31 15.10
C ASP A 115 13.31 -8.37 13.93
N ALA A 116 14.22 -7.42 13.65
CA ALA A 116 14.03 -6.34 12.69
C ALA A 116 13.42 -6.81 11.35
N SER A 117 12.15 -6.46 11.16
CA SER A 117 11.48 -6.44 9.86
C SER A 117 11.46 -4.99 9.37
N GLN A 118 11.72 -4.79 8.07
CA GLN A 118 11.49 -3.48 7.47
C GLN A 118 9.98 -3.22 7.47
N GLY A 119 9.55 -2.24 8.28
CA GLY A 119 8.17 -1.76 8.25
C GLY A 119 7.83 -1.01 6.95
N PRO A 120 6.57 -0.58 6.78
CA PRO A 120 6.09 0.11 5.57
C PRO A 120 6.53 1.59 5.53
N PHE A 121 7.76 1.88 5.96
CA PHE A 121 8.34 3.21 6.03
C PHE A 121 9.80 3.21 5.59
N SER A 122 10.28 4.37 5.16
CA SER A 122 11.69 4.56 4.78
C SER A 122 12.61 4.47 6.00
N SER A 123 13.80 3.90 5.80
CA SER A 123 14.87 3.91 6.83
C SER A 123 15.39 5.32 7.16
N GLN A 124 15.04 6.33 6.34
CA GLN A 124 15.26 7.75 6.64
C GLN A 124 14.35 8.26 7.77
N MET A 125 13.20 7.61 8.01
CA MET A 125 12.31 7.94 9.13
C MET A 125 12.78 7.21 10.39
N LEU A 126 12.94 5.89 10.30
CA LEU A 126 13.40 5.06 11.42
C LEU A 126 14.25 3.91 10.90
N ARG A 127 15.42 3.74 11.49
CA ARG A 127 16.24 2.54 11.35
C ARG A 127 15.83 1.57 12.46
N ALA A 128 14.84 0.73 12.16
CA ALA A 128 14.27 -0.20 13.12
C ALA A 128 15.30 -1.25 13.57
N SER A 129 15.42 -1.43 14.88
CA SER A 129 16.22 -2.46 15.55
C SER A 129 15.42 -3.74 15.79
N ASN A 130 14.14 -3.60 16.13
CA ASN A 130 13.18 -4.70 16.24
C ASN A 130 11.75 -4.16 16.20
N GLN A 131 10.77 -5.07 16.28
CA GLN A 131 9.36 -4.69 16.36
C GLN A 131 8.60 -5.53 17.39
N TRP A 132 7.51 -4.99 17.89
CA TRP A 132 6.45 -5.74 18.53
C TRP A 132 5.20 -5.70 17.66
N GLN A 133 4.43 -6.78 17.60
CA GLN A 133 3.14 -6.78 16.95
C GLN A 133 2.09 -7.55 17.75
N GLY A 134 0.87 -7.03 17.79
CA GLY A 134 -0.20 -7.62 18.60
C GLY A 134 -1.56 -6.95 18.36
N ILE A 135 -2.59 -7.51 18.99
CA ILE A 135 -3.97 -7.00 18.89
C ILE A 135 -4.28 -6.12 20.10
N PHE A 136 -4.80 -4.92 19.84
CA PHE A 136 -5.37 -4.05 20.87
C PHE A 136 -6.67 -3.43 20.37
N ASN A 137 -7.75 -3.51 21.15
CA ASN A 137 -9.09 -3.06 20.75
C ASN A 137 -9.53 -3.56 19.36
N ALA A 138 -9.21 -4.83 19.05
CA ALA A 138 -9.46 -5.49 17.77
C ALA A 138 -8.75 -4.87 16.54
N TYR A 139 -7.82 -3.95 16.78
CA TYR A 139 -6.87 -3.45 15.78
C TYR A 139 -5.55 -4.19 15.86
N TRP A 140 -4.92 -4.39 14.70
CA TRP A 140 -3.58 -4.94 14.60
C TRP A 140 -2.53 -3.83 14.66
N PHE A 141 -1.73 -3.85 15.71
CA PHE A 141 -0.67 -2.88 15.95
C PHE A 141 0.69 -3.46 15.61
N HIS A 142 1.53 -2.61 15.05
CA HIS A 142 2.97 -2.81 14.93
C HIS A 142 3.67 -1.65 15.62
N VAL A 143 4.61 -1.95 16.50
CA VAL A 143 5.42 -0.97 17.22
C VAL A 143 6.88 -1.26 16.89
N TYR A 144 7.49 -0.39 16.09
CA TYR A 144 8.88 -0.49 15.68
C TYR A 144 9.72 0.39 16.58
N ALA A 145 10.81 -0.15 17.13
CA ALA A 145 11.77 0.63 17.90
C ALA A 145 13.11 0.68 17.17
N GLY A 146 13.82 1.78 17.29
CA GLY A 146 15.14 1.91 16.68
C GLY A 146 15.76 3.29 16.90
N SER A 147 16.54 3.72 15.92
CA SER A 147 17.09 5.08 15.86
C SER A 147 16.41 5.90 14.76
N SER A 148 16.29 7.21 14.98
CA SER A 148 15.90 8.15 13.94
C SER A 148 16.81 8.01 12.72
N GLY A 149 16.23 8.05 11.52
CA GLY A 149 17.02 7.98 10.30
C GLY A 149 17.89 9.21 10.05
N GLU A 150 17.52 10.36 10.64
CA GLU A 150 18.27 11.62 10.60
C GLU A 150 19.42 11.66 11.62
N GLU A 151 19.16 11.21 12.85
CA GLU A 151 20.11 11.25 13.96
C GLU A 151 20.21 9.89 14.66
N THR A 152 21.32 9.17 14.43
CA THR A 152 21.49 7.80 14.92
C THR A 152 21.55 7.67 16.45
N ASN A 153 21.86 8.76 17.15
CA ASN A 153 21.84 8.81 18.61
C ASN A 153 20.46 9.11 19.21
N ASN A 154 19.45 9.37 18.38
CA ASN A 154 18.12 9.65 18.86
C ASN A 154 17.25 8.41 18.70
N GLY A 155 16.90 7.81 19.84
CA GLY A 155 15.93 6.73 19.91
C GLY A 155 14.54 7.20 19.51
N ALA A 156 13.78 6.35 18.83
CA ALA A 156 12.40 6.62 18.49
C ALA A 156 11.59 5.33 18.32
N VAL A 157 10.28 5.49 18.37
CA VAL A 157 9.29 4.46 18.11
C VAL A 157 8.39 4.89 16.94
N ILE A 158 8.04 3.95 16.06
CA ILE A 158 6.93 4.11 15.11
C ILE A 158 5.80 3.18 15.52
N ILE A 159 4.59 3.71 15.65
CA ILE A 159 3.37 2.89 15.70
C ILE A 159 2.77 2.86 14.30
N TRP A 160 2.40 1.67 13.84
CA TRP A 160 1.56 1.47 12.67
C TRP A 160 0.33 0.65 13.05
N ILE A 161 -0.86 1.23 12.89
CA ILE A 161 -2.15 0.56 13.08
C ILE A 161 -2.60 0.12 11.69
N GLU A 162 -2.48 -1.18 11.42
CA GLU A 162 -2.62 -1.75 10.08
C GLU A 162 -4.02 -1.51 9.50
N ASP A 163 -5.08 -1.79 10.27
CA ASP A 163 -6.46 -1.69 9.79
C ASP A 163 -6.90 -0.23 9.53
N LEU A 164 -6.23 0.72 10.19
CA LEU A 164 -6.47 2.16 9.99
C LEU A 164 -5.49 2.77 8.97
N ASN A 165 -4.49 2.01 8.54
CA ASN A 165 -3.34 2.50 7.78
C ASN A 165 -2.74 3.79 8.37
N GLN A 166 -2.71 3.88 9.71
CA GLN A 166 -2.22 5.04 10.43
C GLN A 166 -0.82 4.77 10.94
N LEU A 167 0.12 5.66 10.59
CA LEU A 167 1.50 5.59 11.03
C LEU A 167 1.85 6.84 11.83
N GLN A 168 2.50 6.66 12.98
CA GLN A 168 2.93 7.74 13.84
C GLN A 168 4.36 7.54 14.32
N PHE A 169 5.20 8.57 14.14
CA PHE A 169 6.57 8.61 14.65
C PHE A 169 6.61 9.35 16.00
N ILE A 170 7.25 8.74 17.00
CA ILE A 170 7.30 9.25 18.37
C ILE A 170 8.77 9.21 18.84
N PRO A 171 9.45 10.36 18.97
CA PRO A 171 10.83 10.40 19.46
C PRO A 171 10.90 10.04 20.96
N ASP A 172 12.01 9.45 21.40
CA ASP A 172 12.32 9.31 22.82
C ASP A 172 12.41 10.71 23.45
N PRO A 173 11.63 11.03 24.50
CA PRO A 173 11.72 12.31 25.18
C PRO A 173 13.08 12.57 25.84
N ASN A 174 13.85 11.52 26.12
CA ASN A 174 15.20 11.60 26.68
C ASN A 174 16.17 10.78 25.80
N PRO A 175 16.55 11.30 24.61
CA PRO A 175 17.32 10.56 23.63
C PRO A 175 18.66 10.07 24.18
N ASP A 176 18.92 8.77 24.03
CA ASP A 176 20.10 8.13 24.62
C ASP A 176 20.54 6.91 23.77
N GLY A 177 20.51 7.07 22.45
CA GLY A 177 20.82 6.02 21.47
C GLY A 177 19.60 5.28 20.95
N ALA A 178 19.84 4.31 20.07
CA ALA A 178 18.80 3.48 19.48
C ALA A 178 18.01 2.69 20.54
N LEU A 179 16.70 2.55 20.32
CA LEU A 179 15.83 1.76 21.18
C LEU A 179 15.70 0.33 20.67
N THR A 180 15.65 -0.63 21.59
CA THR A 180 15.29 -2.03 21.32
C THR A 180 14.20 -2.45 22.29
N ILE A 181 13.12 -3.05 21.81
CA ILE A 181 12.06 -3.60 22.67
C ILE A 181 12.59 -4.89 23.32
N THR A 182 12.57 -4.96 24.65
CA THR A 182 13.15 -6.10 25.41
C THR A 182 12.10 -6.95 26.09
N ALA A 183 10.96 -6.38 26.47
CA ALA A 183 9.86 -7.11 27.09
C ALA A 183 8.50 -6.47 26.80
N GLU A 184 7.47 -7.30 26.90
CA GLU A 184 6.06 -6.88 26.87
C GLU A 184 5.44 -7.16 28.25
N HIS A 185 4.70 -6.17 28.75
CA HIS A 185 4.00 -6.23 30.03
C HIS A 185 2.55 -5.80 29.85
N GLY A 186 1.74 -6.69 29.26
CA GLY A 186 0.37 -6.37 28.87
C GLY A 186 0.37 -5.35 27.74
N THR A 187 -0.18 -4.15 27.97
CA THR A 187 -0.27 -3.09 26.94
C THR A 187 0.94 -2.16 26.93
N ARG A 188 2.06 -2.57 27.54
CA ARG A 188 3.29 -1.78 27.65
C ARG A 188 4.50 -2.51 27.15
N LEU A 189 5.39 -1.77 26.54
CA LEU A 189 6.67 -2.26 26.08
C LEU A 189 7.77 -1.68 26.97
N GLU A 190 8.65 -2.56 27.41
CA GLU A 190 9.94 -2.19 27.97
C GLU A 190 10.94 -2.09 26.82
N LEU A 191 11.67 -0.98 26.76
CA LEU A 191 12.70 -0.73 25.77
C LEU A 191 14.02 -0.44 26.47
N THR A 192 15.11 -0.86 25.86
CA THR A 192 16.47 -0.56 26.31
C THR A 192 17.15 0.33 25.28
N THR A 193 17.76 1.41 25.74
CA THR A 193 18.61 2.30 24.93
C THR A 193 19.94 1.62 24.62
N ALA A 194 20.65 2.09 23.59
CA ALA A 194 22.00 1.60 23.27
C ALA A 194 23.00 1.74 24.45
N ASN A 195 22.75 2.71 25.35
CA ASN A 195 23.56 2.93 26.55
C ASN A 195 23.06 2.15 27.80
N GLY A 196 22.03 1.32 27.65
CA GLY A 196 21.56 0.40 28.69
C GLY A 196 20.50 0.98 29.63
N TYR A 197 19.93 2.14 29.34
CA TYR A 197 18.84 2.69 30.15
C TYR A 197 17.50 2.11 29.71
N THR A 198 16.61 1.89 30.67
CA THR A 198 15.24 1.45 30.40
C THR A 198 14.33 2.62 30.05
N ARG A 199 13.42 2.38 29.12
CA ARG A 199 12.28 3.22 28.75
C ARG A 199 11.02 2.36 28.77
N TYR A 200 9.89 2.99 29.02
CA TYR A 200 8.59 2.34 28.93
C TYR A 200 7.74 3.08 27.91
N PHE A 201 7.06 2.32 27.06
CA PHE A 201 6.16 2.84 26.06
C PHE A 201 4.77 2.23 26.24
N ASP A 202 3.76 3.08 26.37
CA ASP A 202 2.37 2.67 26.53
C ASP A 202 1.70 2.63 25.16
N ILE A 203 1.28 1.44 24.73
CA ILE A 203 0.69 1.23 23.40
C ILE A 203 -0.66 1.96 23.27
N PRO A 204 -1.60 1.86 24.22
CA PRO A 204 -2.90 2.53 24.12
C PRO A 204 -2.79 4.06 24.11
N ALA A 205 -1.94 4.61 24.97
CA ALA A 205 -1.75 6.06 25.09
C ALA A 205 -0.75 6.61 24.06
N GLN A 206 -0.06 5.74 23.32
CA GLN A 206 0.91 6.05 22.27
C GLN A 206 1.98 7.05 22.73
N GLN A 207 2.56 6.82 23.91
CA GLN A 207 3.55 7.72 24.49
C GLN A 207 4.50 7.00 25.45
N PHE A 208 5.65 7.63 25.70
CA PHE A 208 6.61 7.18 26.71
C PHE A 208 6.10 7.50 28.11
N VAL A 209 6.36 6.58 29.05
CA VAL A 209 6.01 6.71 30.47
C VAL A 209 7.22 6.52 31.36
N SER A 210 7.16 7.08 32.57
CA SER A 210 8.22 6.97 33.58
C SER A 210 8.37 5.56 34.14
N ASP A 211 7.25 4.83 34.24
CA ASP A 211 7.23 3.47 34.81
C ASP A 211 6.08 2.63 34.27
N ILE A 212 6.12 1.34 34.60
CA ILE A 212 5.14 0.33 34.21
C ILE A 212 3.78 0.47 34.89
N ALA A 213 3.67 1.23 35.99
CA ALA A 213 2.46 1.35 36.80
C ALA A 213 1.64 2.63 36.49
N THR A 214 2.26 3.62 35.86
CA THR A 214 1.70 4.95 35.56
C THR A 214 0.52 4.86 34.61
N GLN A 215 -0.74 4.95 35.06
CA GLN A 215 -1.89 4.84 34.17
C GLN A 215 -2.09 6.09 33.30
N LEU A 216 -2.37 5.88 32.02
CA LEU A 216 -2.69 6.93 31.06
C LEU A 216 -4.02 6.63 30.37
N GLN A 217 -4.64 7.68 29.83
CA GLN A 217 -5.83 7.50 28.99
C GLN A 217 -5.41 6.99 27.61
N ALA A 218 -6.08 5.93 27.15
CA ALA A 218 -5.92 5.42 25.81
C ALA A 218 -6.43 6.44 24.78
N ILE A 219 -5.80 6.48 23.62
CA ILE A 219 -6.29 7.26 22.48
C ILE A 219 -7.59 6.63 21.98
N ASP A 220 -8.58 7.48 21.69
CA ASP A 220 -9.84 7.06 21.09
C ASP A 220 -9.62 6.71 19.62
N LEU A 221 -9.80 5.44 19.27
CA LEU A 221 -9.71 4.95 17.90
C LEU A 221 -11.11 4.90 17.28
N PRO A 222 -11.24 5.15 15.97
CA PRO A 222 -12.52 4.95 15.30
C PRO A 222 -13.00 3.50 15.48
N PRO A 223 -14.31 3.21 15.33
CA PRO A 223 -14.80 1.85 15.35
C PRO A 223 -14.40 1.11 14.06
N ILE A 224 -14.19 -0.20 14.16
CA ILE A 224 -13.89 -1.06 13.01
C ILE A 224 -15.13 -1.07 12.10
N PRO A 225 -14.96 -0.93 10.76
CA PRO A 225 -16.07 -1.06 9.83
C PRO A 225 -16.82 -2.36 10.06
N THR A 226 -18.15 -2.27 10.22
CA THR A 226 -19.01 -3.45 10.32
C THR A 226 -18.80 -4.33 9.09
N PRO A 227 -18.61 -5.66 9.23
CA PRO A 227 -18.46 -6.55 8.10
C PRO A 227 -19.59 -6.30 7.09
N LEU A 228 -19.21 -6.03 5.84
CA LEU A 228 -20.20 -5.92 4.78
C LEU A 228 -20.84 -7.30 4.63
N PHE A 229 -22.16 -7.35 4.70
CA PHE A 229 -22.91 -8.57 4.45
C PHE A 229 -22.61 -9.06 3.03
N ASP A 230 -21.93 -10.21 2.92
CA ASP A 230 -21.73 -10.89 1.65
C ASP A 230 -22.93 -11.82 1.40
N PRO A 231 -23.80 -11.53 0.40
CA PRO A 231 -24.95 -12.37 0.09
C PRO A 231 -24.57 -13.77 -0.43
N CYS A 232 -23.28 -14.03 -0.68
CA CYS A 232 -22.78 -15.26 -1.29
C CYS A 232 -22.15 -16.26 -0.31
N VAL A 233 -22.10 -15.96 0.99
CA VAL A 233 -21.47 -16.81 2.03
C VAL A 233 -22.52 -17.44 2.97
N GLN A 234 -23.73 -17.72 2.47
CA GLN A 234 -24.81 -18.38 3.25
C GLN A 234 -24.72 -19.90 3.24
#